data_AF-A0A838DIA6-F1
#
_entry.id   AF-A0A838DIA6-F1
#
_cell.length_a   1.000
_cell.length_b   1.000
_cell.length_c   1.000
_cell.angle_alpha   90.00
_cell.angle_beta   90.00
_cell.angle_gamma   90.00
#
_symmetry.space_group_name_H-M   'P 1'
#
loop_
_entity.id
_entity.type
_entity.pdbx_description
1 polymer ?
#
loop_
_entity_poly.entity_id
_entity_poly.type
_entity_poly.pdbx_seq_one_letter_code
_entity_poly.pdbx_strand_id
1 'polypeptide(L)'
;MKIIRRIAWVAVGFTYFLVALGGTVRVNNAGLSCPDWPLCFGKPFAFPDAGALLEQSHRYTASIVGVLVILVAICALLWARQARQVLYPALIAPVLLVIQIVLGALTVLWKLPPEIIAAHLGVALAIFAMVITVAIMAGTAAPSRELPEKTRKFARLAITNALLVYLLMLSGSYVVGSGASLACPGWPLCGPAPAWAIQYHLADVNIFHRLFATFVGLVLIWTLYAAWRRRKVAPGQSWVAIAAGVLFVAQSIVGGLIPLLNKPVFIAGLHLALASAVWGMLVILAVLAARQLRAAPQGAELEELEVAAEKEQVEAGPVRQTISSYVNLMKPHVTVLLLGVTVAAMTIAKGALPSLGLTLATLLGGAMAAGSANCLNCYIDRDIDQIMGRTQRRSLPSGRVQPLQALIFGIVLAIASFAELTVFVNLLSAVLAFSAILFYVFVYTIWLKRSSAQNIVIGGAAGAVPVLVGWAAVTNGISLPAIWLFAIIFYWTPPHFWALALLIQKDYEKAHVPMLPVAMGEAETRKQIFLYSLLLLAVTLVLFGMHAMSYIYLVSAVVLGGILLYMAIRLLRDQTKRWARTLFWYSNCYLTLIFTAMVFDRVLLH
;
A
#
# COMPACT_ATOMS: atom_id res chain seq x y z
N MET A 1 -9.75 -35.20 8.98
CA MET A 1 -8.70 -34.18 8.72
C MET A 1 -7.59 -34.63 7.74
N LYS A 2 -6.85 -35.73 7.97
CA LYS A 2 -5.76 -36.17 7.07
C LYS A 2 -6.19 -36.40 5.61
N ILE A 3 -7.36 -37.02 5.40
CA ILE A 3 -7.92 -37.28 4.06
C ILE A 3 -8.24 -35.96 3.34
N ILE A 4 -8.99 -35.05 3.98
CA ILE A 4 -9.28 -33.70 3.44
C ILE A 4 -8.00 -33.00 3.00
N ARG A 5 -6.96 -33.03 3.84
CA ARG A 5 -5.67 -32.41 3.53
C ARG A 5 -5.02 -33.01 2.28
N ARG A 6 -5.04 -34.34 2.11
CA ARG A 6 -4.47 -35.01 0.93
C ARG A 6 -5.21 -34.61 -0.35
N ILE A 7 -6.55 -34.69 -0.33
CA ILE A 7 -7.38 -34.30 -1.48
C ILE A 7 -7.16 -32.82 -1.82
N ALA A 8 -7.10 -31.94 -0.82
CA ALA A 8 -6.84 -30.54 -1.04
C ALA A 8 -5.47 -30.25 -1.67
N TRP A 9 -4.39 -30.97 -1.29
CA TRP A 9 -3.09 -30.82 -1.96
C TRP A 9 -3.11 -31.33 -3.41
N VAL A 10 -3.87 -32.38 -3.71
CA VAL A 10 -4.09 -32.82 -5.10
C VAL A 10 -4.85 -31.73 -5.87
N ALA A 11 -5.90 -31.16 -5.28
CA ALA A 11 -6.65 -30.05 -5.86
C ALA A 11 -5.75 -28.82 -6.11
N VAL A 12 -4.85 -28.47 -5.19
CA VAL A 12 -3.85 -27.40 -5.36
C VAL A 12 -2.99 -27.66 -6.61
N GLY A 13 -2.45 -28.88 -6.76
CA GLY A 13 -1.63 -29.24 -7.92
C GLY A 13 -2.37 -29.12 -9.24
N PHE A 14 -3.57 -29.71 -9.34
CA PHE A 14 -4.40 -29.63 -10.55
C PHE A 14 -4.89 -28.21 -10.84
N THR A 15 -5.22 -27.42 -9.83
CA THR A 15 -5.66 -26.03 -10.02
C THR A 15 -4.50 -25.16 -10.53
N TYR A 16 -3.29 -25.33 -10.00
CA TYR A 16 -2.10 -24.66 -10.52
C TYR A 16 -1.84 -25.02 -11.99
N PHE A 17 -1.88 -26.33 -12.30
CA PHE A 17 -1.70 -26.81 -13.67
C PHE A 17 -2.78 -26.25 -14.61
N LEU A 18 -4.04 -26.21 -14.17
CA LEU A 18 -5.15 -25.63 -14.93
C LEU A 18 -4.91 -24.15 -15.25
N VAL A 19 -4.50 -23.34 -14.27
CA VAL A 19 -4.22 -21.91 -14.49
C VAL A 19 -3.06 -21.71 -15.47
N ALA A 20 -1.99 -22.51 -15.34
CA ALA A 20 -0.86 -22.48 -16.27
C ALA A 20 -1.28 -22.87 -17.69
N LEU A 21 -2.07 -23.94 -17.83
CA LEU A 21 -2.61 -24.41 -19.10
C LEU A 21 -3.54 -23.38 -19.75
N GLY A 22 -4.38 -22.70 -18.96
CA GLY A 22 -5.24 -21.60 -19.45
C GLY A 22 -4.42 -20.42 -19.98
N GLY A 23 -3.26 -20.15 -19.37
CA GLY A 23 -2.27 -19.23 -19.92
C GLY A 23 -1.81 -19.63 -21.31
N THR A 24 -1.42 -20.89 -21.48
CA THR A 24 -1.00 -21.47 -22.76
C THR A 24 -2.11 -21.39 -23.81
N VAL A 25 -3.35 -21.74 -23.47
CA VAL A 25 -4.53 -21.59 -24.37
C VAL A 25 -4.62 -20.16 -24.87
N ARG A 26 -4.52 -19.19 -23.96
CA ARG A 26 -4.65 -17.77 -24.29
C ARG A 26 -3.54 -17.26 -25.21
N VAL A 27 -2.27 -17.57 -24.91
CA VAL A 27 -1.14 -17.05 -25.70
C VAL A 27 -1.04 -17.69 -27.09
N ASN A 28 -1.63 -18.88 -27.27
CA ASN A 28 -1.77 -19.54 -28.58
C ASN A 28 -3.04 -19.12 -29.34
N ASN A 29 -3.86 -18.20 -28.81
CA ASN A 29 -5.19 -17.85 -29.34
C ASN A 29 -6.12 -19.06 -29.51
N ALA A 30 -5.90 -20.14 -28.76
CA ALA A 30 -6.66 -21.38 -28.87
C ALA A 30 -8.04 -21.30 -28.19
N GLY A 31 -8.36 -20.20 -27.49
CA GLY A 31 -9.63 -20.05 -26.76
C GLY A 31 -10.88 -19.86 -27.64
N LEU A 32 -10.71 -19.80 -28.97
CA LEU A 32 -11.80 -19.76 -29.96
C LEU A 32 -11.70 -20.92 -30.96
N SER A 33 -10.86 -21.92 -30.70
CA SER A 33 -10.70 -23.07 -31.59
C SER A 33 -11.91 -24.00 -31.52
N CYS A 34 -12.67 -23.97 -30.42
CA CYS A 34 -13.99 -24.60 -30.30
C CYS A 34 -15.10 -23.53 -30.42
N PRO A 35 -16.03 -23.67 -31.39
CA PRO A 35 -17.07 -22.67 -31.63
C PRO A 35 -18.21 -22.67 -30.59
N ASP A 36 -18.34 -23.76 -29.83
CA ASP A 36 -19.40 -24.01 -28.87
C ASP A 36 -18.86 -24.32 -27.46
N TRP A 37 -19.76 -24.30 -26.49
CA TRP A 37 -19.51 -24.61 -25.09
C TRP A 37 -20.75 -25.30 -24.49
N PRO A 38 -20.62 -26.39 -23.70
CA PRO A 38 -19.38 -26.99 -23.20
C PRO A 38 -18.69 -27.97 -24.17
N LEU A 39 -19.34 -28.33 -25.28
CA LEU A 39 -18.81 -29.24 -26.31
C LEU A 39 -17.87 -28.51 -27.28
N CYS A 40 -17.23 -29.26 -28.17
CA CYS A 40 -16.42 -28.71 -29.26
C CYS A 40 -16.88 -29.35 -30.57
N PHE A 41 -17.35 -28.54 -31.53
CA PHE A 41 -18.03 -28.98 -32.74
C PHE A 41 -19.21 -29.94 -32.45
N GLY A 42 -19.97 -29.65 -31.38
CA GLY A 42 -21.11 -30.46 -30.95
C GLY A 42 -20.75 -31.84 -30.38
N LYS A 43 -19.47 -32.12 -30.16
CA LYS A 43 -18.98 -33.42 -29.65
C LYS A 43 -18.16 -33.23 -28.36
N PRO A 44 -18.21 -34.19 -27.43
CA PRO A 44 -17.39 -34.12 -26.22
C PRO A 44 -15.91 -34.29 -26.56
N PHE A 45 -15.54 -35.24 -27.42
CA PHE A 45 -14.16 -35.51 -27.83
C PHE A 45 -13.95 -35.16 -29.32
N ALA A 46 -13.60 -33.90 -29.60
CA ALA A 46 -13.26 -33.44 -30.94
C ALA A 46 -11.98 -32.60 -30.91
N PHE A 47 -11.03 -32.96 -31.77
CA PHE A 47 -9.71 -32.33 -31.86
C PHE A 47 -9.33 -32.12 -33.34
N PRO A 48 -10.08 -31.30 -34.10
CA PRO A 48 -9.81 -31.10 -35.52
C PRO A 48 -8.45 -30.43 -35.78
N ASP A 49 -7.92 -29.70 -34.81
CA ASP A 49 -6.62 -29.05 -34.87
C ASP A 49 -5.96 -28.96 -33.47
N ALA A 50 -4.70 -28.50 -33.44
CA ALA A 50 -3.93 -28.37 -32.22
C ALA A 50 -4.50 -27.34 -31.22
N GLY A 51 -5.18 -26.30 -31.71
CA GLY A 51 -5.84 -25.31 -30.86
C GLY A 51 -7.05 -25.90 -30.15
N ALA A 52 -7.90 -26.64 -30.88
CA ALA A 52 -9.05 -27.34 -30.31
C ALA A 52 -8.62 -28.41 -29.31
N LEU A 53 -7.51 -29.12 -29.57
CA LEU A 53 -6.89 -30.03 -28.62
C LEU A 53 -6.47 -29.33 -27.32
N LEU A 54 -5.82 -28.18 -27.44
CA LEU A 54 -5.35 -27.40 -26.29
C LEU A 54 -6.53 -26.86 -25.46
N GLU A 55 -7.55 -26.32 -26.13
CA GLU A 55 -8.76 -25.81 -25.48
C GLU A 55 -9.54 -26.91 -24.77
N GLN A 56 -9.74 -28.07 -25.42
CA GLN A 56 -10.42 -29.18 -24.76
C GLN A 56 -9.61 -29.79 -23.62
N SER A 57 -8.28 -29.88 -23.76
CA SER A 57 -7.41 -30.33 -22.66
C SER A 57 -7.57 -29.44 -21.42
N HIS A 58 -7.71 -28.13 -21.62
CA HIS A 58 -8.03 -27.19 -20.55
C HIS A 58 -9.42 -27.45 -19.94
N ARG A 59 -10.47 -27.68 -20.76
CA ARG A 59 -11.84 -27.99 -20.28
C ARG A 59 -11.92 -29.30 -19.48
N TYR A 60 -11.22 -30.36 -19.90
CA TYR A 60 -11.17 -31.62 -19.15
C TYR A 60 -10.43 -31.47 -17.82
N THR A 61 -9.31 -30.75 -17.83
CA THR A 61 -8.57 -30.44 -16.61
C THR A 61 -9.44 -29.62 -15.65
N ALA A 62 -10.23 -28.67 -16.16
CA ALA A 62 -11.19 -27.90 -15.37
C ALA A 62 -12.26 -28.78 -14.74
N SER A 63 -12.73 -29.80 -15.47
CA SER A 63 -13.71 -30.77 -14.94
C SER A 63 -13.12 -31.60 -13.79
N ILE A 64 -11.86 -32.03 -13.90
CA ILE A 64 -11.14 -32.73 -12.82
C ILE A 64 -11.02 -31.82 -11.58
N VAL A 65 -10.63 -30.55 -11.77
CA VAL A 65 -10.56 -29.57 -10.68
C VAL A 65 -11.94 -29.36 -10.05
N GLY A 66 -13.00 -29.27 -10.85
CA GLY A 66 -14.37 -29.14 -10.37
C GLY A 66 -14.79 -30.29 -9.45
N VAL A 67 -14.52 -31.54 -9.86
CA VAL A 67 -14.76 -32.73 -9.03
C VAL A 67 -13.96 -32.66 -7.72
N LEU A 68 -12.67 -32.33 -7.79
CA LEU A 68 -11.82 -32.23 -6.60
C LEU A 68 -12.30 -31.15 -5.62
N VAL A 69 -12.74 -29.98 -6.11
CA VAL A 69 -13.29 -28.89 -5.29
C VAL A 69 -14.58 -29.34 -4.59
N ILE A 70 -15.49 -30.00 -5.30
CA ILE A 70 -16.74 -30.52 -4.73
C ILE A 70 -16.43 -31.61 -3.68
N LEU A 71 -15.50 -32.53 -3.97
CA LEU A 71 -15.08 -33.57 -3.03
C LEU A 71 -14.50 -32.97 -1.75
N VAL A 72 -13.67 -31.93 -1.85
CA VAL A 72 -13.14 -31.21 -0.68
C VAL A 72 -14.28 -30.60 0.15
N ALA A 73 -15.27 -29.98 -0.50
CA ALA A 73 -16.44 -29.39 0.17
C ALA A 73 -17.28 -30.45 0.90
N ILE A 74 -17.57 -31.58 0.24
CA ILE A 74 -18.30 -32.71 0.83
C ILE A 74 -17.52 -33.26 2.03
N CYS A 75 -16.23 -33.54 1.88
CA CYS A 75 -15.41 -34.07 2.96
C CYS A 75 -15.33 -33.09 4.15
N ALA A 76 -15.29 -31.78 3.90
CA ALA A 76 -15.32 -30.76 4.95
C ALA A 76 -16.67 -30.72 5.68
N LEU A 77 -17.78 -30.83 4.93
CA LEU A 77 -19.13 -30.94 5.51
C LEU A 77 -19.33 -32.21 6.32
N LEU A 78 -18.71 -33.32 5.94
CA LEU A 78 -18.85 -34.59 6.66
C LEU A 78 -17.95 -34.64 7.90
N TRP A 79 -16.71 -34.16 7.81
CA TRP A 79 -15.69 -34.45 8.83
C TRP A 79 -15.02 -33.21 9.46
N ALA A 80 -15.38 -31.99 9.05
CA ALA A 80 -14.76 -30.76 9.54
C ALA A 80 -15.79 -29.69 9.97
N ARG A 81 -17.03 -30.08 10.30
CA ARG A 81 -18.12 -29.15 10.68
C ARG A 81 -17.75 -28.16 11.79
N GLN A 82 -16.96 -28.61 12.77
CA GLN A 82 -16.54 -27.78 13.89
C GLN A 82 -15.29 -26.92 13.58
N ALA A 83 -14.53 -27.28 12.54
CA ALA A 83 -13.32 -26.58 12.13
C ALA A 83 -13.64 -25.49 11.08
N ARG A 84 -14.19 -24.36 11.54
CA ARG A 84 -14.64 -23.24 10.67
C ARG A 84 -13.57 -22.76 9.67
N GLN A 85 -12.30 -22.82 10.05
CA GLN A 85 -11.15 -22.47 9.20
C GLN A 85 -10.91 -23.40 8.01
N VAL A 86 -11.47 -24.61 8.05
CA VAL A 86 -11.45 -25.57 6.95
C VAL A 86 -12.80 -25.55 6.23
N LEU A 87 -13.89 -25.49 6.99
CA LEU A 87 -15.25 -25.55 6.46
C LEU A 87 -15.56 -24.37 5.53
N TYR A 88 -15.34 -23.11 5.96
CA TYR A 88 -15.77 -21.96 5.15
C TYR A 88 -15.03 -21.86 3.81
N PRO A 89 -13.68 -21.96 3.75
CA PRO A 89 -12.99 -21.96 2.46
C PRO A 89 -13.43 -23.11 1.54
N ALA A 90 -13.70 -24.30 2.11
CA ALA A 90 -14.19 -25.45 1.36
C ALA A 90 -15.61 -25.25 0.80
N LEU A 91 -16.45 -24.44 1.46
CA LEU A 91 -17.80 -24.11 0.98
C LEU A 91 -17.83 -22.92 0.02
N ILE A 92 -16.91 -21.96 0.18
CA ILE A 92 -16.76 -20.84 -0.75
C ILE A 92 -16.26 -21.32 -2.11
N ALA A 93 -15.36 -22.31 -2.15
CA ALA A 93 -14.76 -22.78 -3.40
C ALA A 93 -15.78 -23.30 -4.45
N PRO A 94 -16.82 -24.10 -4.10
CA PRO A 94 -17.90 -24.46 -5.03
C PRO A 94 -18.70 -23.26 -5.56
N VAL A 95 -18.95 -22.23 -4.74
CA VAL A 95 -19.65 -21.01 -5.19
C VAL A 95 -18.79 -20.29 -6.23
N LEU A 96 -17.50 -20.14 -5.96
CA LEU A 96 -16.55 -19.57 -6.93
C LEU A 96 -16.44 -20.43 -8.19
N LEU A 97 -16.52 -21.75 -8.08
CA LEU A 97 -16.51 -22.66 -9.22
C LEU A 97 -17.71 -22.43 -10.14
N VAL A 98 -18.91 -22.19 -9.61
CA VAL A 98 -20.09 -21.84 -10.42
C VAL A 98 -19.84 -20.55 -11.20
N ILE A 99 -19.31 -19.51 -10.53
CA ILE A 99 -18.94 -18.25 -11.18
C ILE A 99 -17.88 -18.49 -12.26
N GLN A 100 -16.89 -19.33 -11.98
CA GLN A 100 -15.82 -19.69 -12.92
C GLN A 100 -16.36 -20.37 -14.19
N ILE A 101 -17.32 -21.28 -14.03
CA ILE A 101 -17.97 -21.97 -15.16
C ILE A 101 -18.71 -20.97 -16.05
N VAL A 102 -19.47 -20.06 -15.45
CA VAL A 102 -20.20 -19.01 -16.18
C VAL A 102 -19.23 -18.09 -16.91
N LEU A 103 -18.20 -17.58 -16.23
CA LEU A 103 -17.19 -16.73 -16.86
C LEU A 103 -16.43 -17.46 -17.98
N GLY A 104 -16.10 -18.75 -17.78
CA GLY A 104 -15.49 -19.59 -18.79
C GLY A 104 -16.37 -19.73 -20.06
N ALA A 105 -17.67 -19.97 -19.90
CA ALA A 105 -18.61 -19.99 -21.02
C ALA A 105 -18.66 -18.62 -21.74
N LEU A 106 -18.73 -17.52 -20.98
CA LEU A 106 -18.74 -16.17 -21.53
C LEU A 106 -17.45 -15.82 -22.30
N THR A 107 -16.29 -16.33 -21.87
CA THR A 107 -15.04 -16.09 -22.64
C THR A 107 -15.10 -16.63 -24.06
N VAL A 108 -15.77 -17.77 -24.28
CA VAL A 108 -15.98 -18.36 -25.61
C VAL A 108 -17.10 -17.64 -26.35
N LEU A 109 -18.28 -17.54 -25.73
CA LEU A 109 -19.50 -17.02 -26.36
C LEU A 109 -19.39 -15.54 -26.74
N TRP A 110 -18.66 -14.73 -25.97
CA TRP A 110 -18.48 -13.30 -26.22
C TRP A 110 -17.17 -12.95 -26.91
N LYS A 111 -16.44 -13.94 -27.42
CA LYS A 111 -15.21 -13.74 -28.19
C LYS A 111 -14.12 -13.00 -27.42
N LEU A 112 -13.77 -13.51 -26.23
CA LEU A 112 -12.58 -13.12 -25.46
C LEU A 112 -12.51 -11.63 -24.99
N PRO A 113 -13.57 -11.04 -24.40
CA PRO A 113 -13.49 -9.67 -23.87
C PRO A 113 -12.47 -9.57 -22.72
N PRO A 114 -11.56 -8.57 -22.72
CA PRO A 114 -10.46 -8.47 -21.76
C PRO A 114 -10.88 -8.48 -20.29
N GLU A 115 -12.01 -7.81 -19.98
CA GLU A 115 -12.57 -7.69 -18.63
C GLU A 115 -13.05 -9.04 -18.12
N ILE A 116 -13.72 -9.82 -18.97
CA ILE A 116 -14.22 -11.16 -18.63
C ILE A 116 -13.05 -12.13 -18.47
N ILE A 117 -12.01 -12.05 -19.30
CA ILE A 117 -10.81 -12.89 -19.14
C ILE A 117 -10.08 -12.56 -17.83
N ALA A 118 -9.94 -11.27 -17.50
CA ALA A 118 -9.35 -10.86 -16.24
C ALA A 118 -10.19 -11.32 -15.04
N ALA A 119 -11.51 -11.21 -15.11
CA ALA A 119 -12.42 -11.73 -14.08
C ALA A 119 -12.32 -13.26 -13.94
N HIS A 120 -12.28 -13.99 -15.06
CA HIS A 120 -12.12 -15.45 -15.10
C HIS A 120 -10.79 -15.89 -14.47
N LEU A 121 -9.68 -15.19 -14.75
CA LEU A 121 -8.41 -15.43 -14.07
C LEU A 121 -8.51 -15.12 -12.56
N GLY A 122 -9.10 -13.99 -12.20
CA GLY A 122 -9.26 -13.59 -10.80
C GLY A 122 -10.02 -14.63 -9.96
N VAL A 123 -11.14 -15.14 -10.49
CA VAL A 123 -11.91 -16.19 -9.82
C VAL A 123 -11.15 -17.52 -9.78
N ALA A 124 -10.40 -17.89 -10.83
CA ALA A 124 -9.52 -19.06 -10.82
C ALA A 124 -8.48 -18.98 -9.69
N LEU A 125 -7.83 -17.82 -9.54
CA LEU A 125 -6.89 -17.56 -8.47
C LEU A 125 -7.60 -17.66 -7.12
N ALA A 126 -8.77 -17.05 -6.94
CA ALA A 126 -9.52 -17.16 -5.68
C ALA A 126 -9.83 -18.62 -5.30
N ILE A 127 -10.22 -19.47 -6.25
CA ILE A 127 -10.39 -20.92 -6.02
C ILE A 127 -9.06 -21.55 -5.58
N PHE A 128 -7.98 -21.25 -6.28
CA PHE A 128 -6.63 -21.73 -5.94
C PHE A 128 -6.23 -21.35 -4.51
N ALA A 129 -6.51 -20.12 -4.07
CA ALA A 129 -6.28 -19.71 -2.69
C ALA A 129 -7.17 -20.46 -1.68
N MET A 130 -8.43 -20.73 -2.01
CA MET A 130 -9.31 -21.49 -1.12
C MET A 130 -8.81 -22.91 -0.91
N VAL A 131 -8.41 -23.62 -1.98
CA VAL A 131 -7.88 -24.99 -1.86
C VAL A 131 -6.53 -25.05 -1.13
N ILE A 132 -5.64 -24.06 -1.32
CA ILE A 132 -4.42 -23.89 -0.52
C ILE A 132 -4.78 -23.70 0.97
N THR A 133 -5.77 -22.84 1.23
CA THR A 133 -6.20 -22.53 2.60
C THR A 133 -6.70 -23.79 3.31
N VAL A 134 -7.56 -24.57 2.65
CA VAL A 134 -8.03 -25.87 3.17
C VAL A 134 -6.86 -26.82 3.42
N ALA A 135 -5.94 -26.96 2.46
CA ALA A 135 -4.82 -27.88 2.55
C ALA A 135 -3.90 -27.60 3.76
N ILE A 136 -3.66 -26.33 4.08
CA ILE A 136 -2.81 -25.92 5.21
C ILE A 136 -3.56 -25.95 6.54
N MET A 137 -4.81 -25.45 6.56
CA MET A 137 -5.63 -25.36 7.79
C MET A 137 -6.14 -26.72 8.25
N ALA A 138 -6.21 -27.73 7.37
CA ALA A 138 -6.52 -29.10 7.75
C ALA A 138 -5.35 -29.84 8.42
N GLY A 139 -4.15 -29.24 8.47
CA GLY A 139 -2.99 -29.75 9.20
C GLY A 139 -2.96 -29.34 10.67
N THR A 140 -2.12 -30.01 11.47
CA THR A 140 -1.84 -29.62 12.85
C THR A 140 -0.98 -28.36 12.89
N ALA A 141 -1.32 -27.43 13.78
CA ALA A 141 -0.54 -26.22 13.99
C ALA A 141 0.65 -26.53 14.91
N ALA A 142 1.84 -26.01 14.58
CA ALA A 142 2.95 -26.01 15.51
C ALA A 142 2.75 -24.88 16.55
N PRO A 143 3.14 -25.09 17.81
CA PRO A 143 3.03 -24.04 18.84
C PRO A 143 3.87 -22.81 18.44
N SER A 144 3.29 -21.62 18.58
CA SER A 144 3.99 -20.38 18.30
C SER A 144 4.92 -20.01 19.45
N ARG A 145 6.21 -19.77 19.16
CA ARG A 145 7.22 -19.31 20.14
C ARG A 145 7.46 -17.80 20.07
N GLU A 146 6.45 -17.05 19.66
CA GLU A 146 6.55 -15.60 19.44
C GLU A 146 5.27 -14.90 19.87
N LEU A 147 5.42 -13.68 20.39
CA LEU A 147 4.33 -12.81 20.81
C LEU A 147 3.23 -12.69 19.73
N PRO A 148 1.94 -12.78 20.11
CA PRO A 148 0.81 -12.71 19.18
C PRO A 148 0.81 -11.44 18.32
N GLU A 149 1.25 -10.30 18.87
CA GLU A 149 1.29 -9.03 18.14
C GLU A 149 2.28 -9.05 16.98
N LYS A 150 3.49 -9.61 17.18
CA LYS A 150 4.50 -9.75 16.12
C LYS A 150 4.00 -10.66 15.01
N THR A 151 3.41 -11.81 15.39
CA THR A 151 2.80 -12.75 14.44
C THR A 151 1.64 -12.09 13.67
N ARG A 152 0.80 -11.28 14.31
CA ARG A 152 -0.29 -10.54 13.66
C ARG A 152 0.21 -9.50 12.66
N LYS A 153 1.26 -8.74 13.01
CA LYS A 153 1.90 -7.78 12.09
C LYS A 153 2.43 -8.48 10.84
N PHE A 154 3.12 -9.62 11.02
CA PHE A 154 3.61 -10.40 9.88
C PHE A 154 2.48 -11.01 9.04
N ALA A 155 1.44 -11.56 9.68
CA ALA A 155 0.30 -12.12 8.96
C ALA A 155 -0.40 -11.06 8.10
N ARG A 156 -0.58 -9.83 8.63
CA ARG A 156 -1.13 -8.71 7.86
C ARG A 156 -0.24 -8.37 6.67
N LEU A 157 1.08 -8.29 6.86
CA LEU A 157 2.02 -8.04 5.77
C LEU A 157 1.94 -9.11 4.66
N ALA A 158 1.93 -10.40 5.04
CA ALA A 158 1.83 -11.50 4.09
C ALA A 158 0.50 -11.48 3.32
N ILE A 159 -0.62 -11.20 3.99
CA ILE A 159 -1.94 -11.04 3.35
C ILE A 159 -1.93 -9.84 2.39
N THR A 160 -1.44 -8.67 2.83
CA THR A 160 -1.33 -7.48 1.98
C THR A 160 -0.51 -7.77 0.73
N ASN A 161 0.63 -8.46 0.86
CA ASN A 161 1.47 -8.79 -0.27
C ASN A 161 0.77 -9.79 -1.24
N ALA A 162 0.10 -10.83 -0.71
CA ALA A 162 -0.68 -11.74 -1.55
C ALA A 162 -1.82 -11.02 -2.31
N LEU A 163 -2.49 -10.05 -1.67
CA LEU A 163 -3.51 -9.22 -2.32
C LEU A 163 -2.92 -8.27 -3.38
N LEU A 164 -1.75 -7.68 -3.11
CA LEU A 164 -1.06 -6.84 -4.08
C LEU A 164 -0.62 -7.63 -5.31
N VAL A 165 -0.07 -8.84 -5.14
CA VAL A 165 0.27 -9.72 -6.26
C VAL A 165 -0.98 -10.20 -7.00
N TYR A 166 -2.11 -10.44 -6.31
CA TYR A 166 -3.39 -10.75 -6.97
C TYR A 166 -3.79 -9.61 -7.94
N LEU A 167 -3.76 -8.36 -7.46
CA LEU A 167 -4.04 -7.19 -8.31
C LEU A 167 -3.01 -7.05 -9.45
N LEU A 168 -1.74 -7.38 -9.19
CA LEU A 168 -0.69 -7.36 -10.21
C LEU A 168 -0.93 -8.41 -11.32
N MET A 169 -1.45 -9.59 -10.96
CA MET A 169 -1.85 -10.60 -11.94
C MET A 169 -3.04 -10.13 -12.79
N LEU A 170 -4.00 -9.42 -12.20
CA LEU A 170 -5.12 -8.84 -12.94
C LEU A 170 -4.65 -7.75 -13.91
N SER A 171 -3.74 -6.86 -13.48
CA SER A 171 -3.18 -5.85 -14.38
C SER A 171 -2.37 -6.49 -15.52
N GLY A 172 -1.61 -7.56 -15.24
CA GLY A 172 -0.91 -8.33 -16.28
C GLY A 172 -1.86 -9.02 -17.26
N SER A 173 -2.97 -9.56 -16.77
CA SER A 173 -4.03 -10.10 -17.64
C SER A 173 -4.62 -9.01 -18.52
N TYR A 174 -4.84 -7.80 -17.98
CA TYR A 174 -5.35 -6.68 -18.76
C TYR A 174 -4.34 -6.23 -19.84
N VAL A 175 -3.03 -6.16 -19.54
CA VAL A 175 -1.97 -5.87 -20.52
C VAL A 175 -2.00 -6.80 -21.73
N VAL A 176 -2.25 -8.10 -21.51
CA VAL A 176 -2.36 -9.07 -22.60
C VAL A 176 -3.69 -8.90 -23.36
N GLY A 177 -4.78 -8.62 -22.66
CA GLY A 177 -6.13 -8.54 -23.24
C GLY A 177 -6.36 -7.28 -24.06
N SER A 178 -5.78 -6.14 -23.63
CA SER A 178 -5.87 -4.87 -24.34
C SER A 178 -4.92 -4.76 -25.53
N GLY A 179 -4.05 -5.75 -25.76
CA GLY A 179 -3.00 -5.68 -26.79
C GLY A 179 -1.76 -4.87 -26.38
N ALA A 180 -1.68 -4.38 -25.15
CA ALA A 180 -0.58 -3.55 -24.65
C ALA A 180 0.77 -4.28 -24.47
N SER A 181 0.88 -5.59 -24.75
CA SER A 181 2.07 -6.39 -24.44
C SER A 181 3.36 -5.87 -25.10
N LEU A 182 3.27 -5.35 -26.33
CA LEU A 182 4.40 -4.83 -27.11
C LEU A 182 4.43 -3.30 -27.20
N ALA A 183 3.53 -2.60 -26.48
CA ALA A 183 3.45 -1.14 -26.52
C ALA A 183 4.71 -0.45 -25.93
N CYS A 184 5.49 -1.18 -25.13
CA CYS A 184 6.78 -0.75 -24.60
C CYS A 184 7.89 -1.74 -24.96
N PRO A 185 8.62 -1.52 -26.07
CA PRO A 185 9.62 -2.47 -26.56
C PRO A 185 10.88 -2.53 -25.68
N GLY A 186 11.20 -1.47 -24.93
CA GLY A 186 12.34 -1.46 -24.00
C GLY A 186 12.08 -2.22 -22.69
N TRP A 187 13.14 -2.50 -21.93
CA TRP A 187 13.10 -2.99 -20.55
C TRP A 187 14.30 -2.44 -19.75
N PRO A 188 14.14 -1.97 -18.50
CA PRO A 188 12.90 -1.91 -17.70
C PRO A 188 11.95 -0.77 -18.09
N LEU A 189 12.49 0.31 -18.66
CA LEU A 189 11.73 1.46 -19.16
C LEU A 189 11.24 1.21 -20.59
N CYS A 190 10.25 1.99 -21.04
CA CYS A 190 9.62 1.84 -22.36
C CYS A 190 10.61 2.08 -23.53
N GLY A 191 11.69 2.84 -23.29
CA GLY A 191 12.66 3.28 -24.32
C GLY A 191 12.13 4.44 -25.17
N PRO A 192 12.86 4.93 -26.19
CA PRO A 192 12.30 5.81 -27.19
C PRO A 192 11.26 5.05 -28.02
N ALA A 193 9.99 5.41 -27.87
CA ALA A 193 8.92 4.83 -28.68
C ALA A 193 9.06 5.30 -30.14
N PRO A 194 8.88 4.43 -31.15
CA PRO A 194 8.74 4.86 -32.53
C PRO A 194 7.57 5.86 -32.66
N ALA A 195 7.71 6.90 -33.49
CA ALA A 195 6.71 7.97 -33.62
C ALA A 195 5.29 7.50 -34.00
N TRP A 196 5.15 6.28 -34.55
CA TRP A 196 3.88 5.65 -34.93
C TRP A 196 3.23 4.85 -33.78
N ALA A 197 3.96 4.53 -32.71
CA ALA A 197 3.49 3.74 -31.57
C ALA A 197 2.77 4.58 -30.50
N ILE A 198 2.48 5.85 -30.81
CA ILE A 198 1.87 6.82 -29.90
C ILE A 198 0.34 6.62 -29.88
N GLN A 199 -0.09 5.48 -29.34
CA GLN A 199 -1.37 5.42 -28.62
C GLN A 199 -1.04 5.35 -27.13
N TYR A 200 -0.88 6.52 -26.51
CA TYR A 200 -0.46 6.69 -25.11
C TYR A 200 -1.14 5.68 -24.16
N HIS A 201 -2.44 5.45 -24.33
CA HIS A 201 -3.24 4.54 -23.52
C HIS A 201 -2.68 3.09 -23.40
N LEU A 202 -2.09 2.51 -24.45
CA LEU A 202 -1.56 1.13 -24.37
C LEU A 202 -0.18 1.08 -23.72
N ALA A 203 0.68 2.06 -24.00
CA ALA A 203 1.98 2.18 -23.34
C ALA A 203 1.82 2.44 -21.84
N ASP A 204 0.85 3.27 -21.47
CA ASP A 204 0.50 3.57 -20.08
C ASP A 204 0.06 2.31 -19.31
N VAL A 205 -0.79 1.47 -19.93
CA VAL A 205 -1.22 0.20 -19.36
C VAL A 205 -0.01 -0.73 -19.10
N ASN A 206 0.94 -0.80 -20.04
CA ASN A 206 2.16 -1.60 -19.87
C ASN A 206 3.07 -1.04 -18.78
N ILE A 207 3.37 0.27 -18.80
CA ILE A 207 4.19 0.94 -17.79
C ILE A 207 3.58 0.86 -16.40
N PHE A 208 2.26 1.06 -16.28
CA PHE A 208 1.56 0.91 -15.02
C PHE A 208 1.78 -0.48 -14.42
N HIS A 209 1.65 -1.54 -15.22
CA HIS A 209 1.92 -2.90 -14.76
C HIS A 209 3.37 -3.06 -14.26
N ARG A 210 4.36 -2.48 -14.93
CA ARG A 210 5.79 -2.54 -14.52
C ARG A 210 6.08 -1.74 -13.25
N LEU A 211 5.54 -0.54 -13.14
CA LEU A 211 5.68 0.30 -11.94
C LEU A 211 5.00 -0.36 -10.76
N PHE A 212 3.81 -0.94 -10.98
CA PHE A 212 3.12 -1.70 -9.96
C PHE A 212 3.90 -2.96 -9.57
N ALA A 213 4.47 -3.70 -10.52
CA ALA A 213 5.35 -4.83 -10.24
C ALA A 213 6.56 -4.42 -9.38
N THR A 214 7.16 -3.26 -9.66
CA THR A 214 8.28 -2.71 -8.90
C THR A 214 7.87 -2.40 -7.46
N PHE A 215 6.75 -1.70 -7.28
CA PHE A 215 6.18 -1.43 -5.95
C PHE A 215 5.92 -2.71 -5.16
N VAL A 216 5.28 -3.70 -5.79
CA VAL A 216 5.02 -5.01 -5.19
C VAL A 216 6.33 -5.74 -4.85
N GLY A 217 7.35 -5.62 -5.70
CA GLY A 217 8.69 -6.14 -5.44
C GLY A 217 9.33 -5.55 -4.18
N LEU A 218 9.19 -4.24 -3.94
CA LEU A 218 9.66 -3.60 -2.70
C LEU A 218 8.93 -4.13 -1.45
N VAL A 219 7.61 -4.32 -1.55
CA VAL A 219 6.82 -4.93 -0.47
C VAL A 219 7.22 -6.40 -0.24
N LEU A 220 7.56 -7.13 -1.31
CA LEU A 220 8.08 -8.49 -1.22
C LEU A 220 9.46 -8.55 -0.56
N ILE A 221 10.37 -7.61 -0.87
CA ILE A 221 11.66 -7.49 -0.18
C ILE A 221 11.46 -7.26 1.32
N TRP A 222 10.52 -6.39 1.70
CA TRP A 222 10.18 -6.19 3.11
C TRP A 222 9.59 -7.47 3.75
N THR A 223 8.76 -8.19 3.01
CA THR A 223 8.20 -9.48 3.45
C THR A 223 9.30 -10.54 3.66
N LEU A 224 10.25 -10.62 2.73
CA LEU A 224 11.43 -11.49 2.81
C LEU A 224 12.28 -11.15 4.03
N TYR A 225 12.60 -9.88 4.23
CA TYR A 225 13.35 -9.40 5.39
C TYR A 225 12.64 -9.76 6.70
N ALA A 226 11.33 -9.48 6.78
CA ALA A 226 10.52 -9.79 7.95
C ALA A 226 10.46 -11.31 8.22
N ALA A 227 10.34 -12.14 7.18
CA ALA A 227 10.34 -13.59 7.29
C ALA A 227 11.72 -14.13 7.69
N TRP A 228 12.80 -13.57 7.14
CA TRP A 228 14.18 -13.95 7.45
C TRP A 228 14.56 -13.69 8.90
N ARG A 229 14.09 -12.57 9.47
CA ARG A 229 14.27 -12.28 10.91
C ARG A 229 13.55 -13.29 11.80
N ARG A 230 12.52 -13.95 11.28
CA ARG A 230 11.73 -14.96 12.01
C ARG A 230 12.22 -16.40 11.75
N ARG A 231 13.36 -16.60 11.05
CA ARG A 231 13.84 -17.94 10.66
C ARG A 231 14.10 -18.91 11.80
N LYS A 232 14.48 -18.41 12.98
CA LYS A 232 14.68 -19.25 14.18
C LYS A 232 13.36 -19.71 14.80
N VAL A 233 12.29 -18.93 14.64
CA VAL A 233 10.97 -19.18 15.25
C VAL A 233 10.06 -19.94 14.28
N ALA A 234 10.02 -19.54 13.02
CA ALA A 234 9.12 -20.07 12.00
C ALA A 234 9.89 -20.37 10.70
N PRO A 235 10.80 -21.36 10.69
CA PRO A 235 11.67 -21.65 9.55
C PRO A 235 10.90 -21.96 8.26
N GLY A 236 9.75 -22.64 8.37
CA GLY A 236 8.88 -22.93 7.22
C GLY A 236 8.36 -21.66 6.52
N GLN A 237 8.03 -20.61 7.27
CA GLN A 237 7.59 -19.34 6.68
C GLN A 237 8.75 -18.63 5.97
N SER A 238 9.96 -18.69 6.52
CA SER A 238 11.15 -18.12 5.90
C SER A 238 11.49 -18.81 4.59
N TRP A 239 11.46 -20.14 4.53
CA TRP A 239 11.71 -20.90 3.30
C TRP A 239 10.67 -20.62 2.21
N VAL A 240 9.38 -20.58 2.57
CA VAL A 240 8.31 -20.22 1.62
C VAL A 240 8.50 -18.79 1.11
N ALA A 241 8.86 -17.85 1.98
CA ALA A 241 9.12 -16.47 1.56
C ALA A 241 10.31 -16.41 0.58
N ILE A 242 11.44 -17.08 0.89
CA ILE A 242 12.62 -17.15 0.02
C ILE A 242 12.25 -17.73 -1.34
N ALA A 243 11.51 -18.84 -1.37
CA ALA A 243 11.02 -19.43 -2.61
C ALA A 243 10.16 -18.46 -3.42
N ALA A 244 9.25 -17.73 -2.78
CA ALA A 244 8.46 -16.68 -3.44
C ALA A 244 9.35 -15.57 -4.01
N GLY A 245 10.39 -15.16 -3.28
CA GLY A 245 11.37 -14.17 -3.73
C GLY A 245 12.14 -14.61 -4.98
N VAL A 246 12.66 -15.84 -4.97
CA VAL A 246 13.39 -16.42 -6.12
C VAL A 246 12.46 -16.53 -7.33
N LEU A 247 11.24 -17.04 -7.13
CA LEU A 247 10.23 -17.14 -8.20
C LEU A 247 9.85 -15.76 -8.74
N PHE A 248 9.77 -14.72 -7.91
CA PHE A 248 9.45 -13.36 -8.34
C PHE A 248 10.56 -12.73 -9.19
N VAL A 249 11.83 -12.98 -8.85
CA VAL A 249 12.96 -12.56 -9.67
C VAL A 249 12.92 -13.27 -11.03
N ALA A 250 12.75 -14.60 -11.04
CA ALA A 250 12.61 -15.36 -12.28
C ALA A 250 11.43 -14.86 -13.13
N GLN A 251 10.29 -14.59 -12.48
CA GLN A 251 9.09 -14.04 -13.11
C GLN A 251 9.34 -12.66 -13.74
N SER A 252 10.10 -11.80 -13.07
CA SER A 252 10.44 -10.46 -13.56
C SER A 252 11.37 -10.53 -14.77
N ILE A 253 12.33 -11.46 -14.77
CA ILE A 253 13.21 -11.72 -15.91
C ILE A 253 12.40 -12.23 -17.10
N VAL A 254 11.56 -13.25 -16.91
CA VAL A 254 10.68 -13.80 -17.95
C VAL A 254 9.74 -12.71 -18.50
N GLY A 255 9.22 -11.83 -17.63
CA GLY A 255 8.39 -10.69 -18.04
C GLY A 255 9.12 -9.69 -18.91
N GLY A 256 10.38 -9.37 -18.60
CA GLY A 256 11.22 -8.50 -19.42
C GLY A 256 11.60 -9.12 -20.77
N LEU A 257 11.73 -10.46 -20.84
CA LEU A 257 12.00 -11.15 -22.10
C LEU A 257 10.82 -11.12 -23.08
N ILE A 258 9.58 -10.93 -22.62
CA ILE A 258 8.41 -10.84 -23.50
C ILE A 258 8.57 -9.69 -24.53
N PRO A 259 8.74 -8.42 -24.15
CA PRO A 259 8.93 -7.35 -25.13
C PRO A 259 10.25 -7.47 -25.89
N LEU A 260 11.34 -7.87 -25.23
CA LEU A 260 12.68 -7.95 -25.84
C LEU A 260 12.77 -9.00 -26.95
N LEU A 261 12.03 -10.10 -26.83
CA LEU A 261 12.01 -11.19 -27.81
C LEU A 261 10.77 -11.16 -28.72
N ASN A 262 10.04 -10.04 -28.75
CA ASN A 262 8.84 -9.86 -29.56
C ASN A 262 7.72 -10.88 -29.26
N LYS A 263 7.39 -11.06 -27.97
CA LYS A 263 6.29 -11.87 -27.42
C LYS A 263 6.31 -13.35 -27.87
N PRO A 264 7.38 -14.12 -27.59
CA PRO A 264 7.37 -15.56 -27.87
C PRO A 264 6.34 -16.26 -26.97
N VAL A 265 5.50 -17.10 -27.60
CA VAL A 265 4.34 -17.75 -26.98
C VAL A 265 4.71 -18.51 -25.71
N PHE A 266 5.78 -19.31 -25.75
CA PHE A 266 6.25 -20.08 -24.60
C PHE A 266 6.64 -19.18 -23.41
N ILE A 267 7.36 -18.09 -23.65
CA ILE A 267 7.78 -17.15 -22.59
C ILE A 267 6.58 -16.44 -21.98
N ALA A 268 5.60 -16.05 -22.79
CA ALA A 268 4.36 -15.45 -22.30
C ALA A 268 3.53 -16.43 -21.45
N GLY A 269 3.46 -17.70 -21.84
CA GLY A 269 2.83 -18.76 -21.03
C GLY A 269 3.58 -19.03 -19.73
N LEU A 270 4.92 -19.14 -19.80
CA LEU A 270 5.79 -19.31 -18.63
C LEU A 270 5.64 -18.16 -17.63
N HIS A 271 5.47 -16.93 -18.12
CA HIS A 271 5.23 -15.75 -17.29
C HIS A 271 3.96 -15.90 -16.45
N LEU A 272 2.85 -16.40 -17.01
CA LEU A 272 1.63 -16.60 -16.20
C LEU A 272 1.80 -17.76 -15.20
N ALA A 273 2.47 -18.84 -15.59
CA ALA A 273 2.72 -19.98 -14.72
C ALA A 273 3.57 -19.58 -13.50
N LEU A 274 4.68 -18.87 -13.72
CA LEU A 274 5.54 -18.35 -12.67
C LEU A 274 4.81 -17.31 -11.80
N ALA A 275 4.04 -16.39 -12.38
CA ALA A 275 3.19 -15.46 -11.60
C ALA A 275 2.26 -16.22 -10.64
N SER A 276 1.59 -17.26 -11.14
CA SER A 276 0.67 -18.08 -10.36
C SER A 276 1.38 -18.83 -9.24
N ALA A 277 2.62 -19.29 -9.47
CA ALA A 277 3.46 -19.93 -8.47
C ALA A 277 3.90 -18.95 -7.38
N VAL A 278 4.34 -17.73 -7.74
CA VAL A 278 4.65 -16.66 -6.79
C VAL A 278 3.44 -16.36 -5.92
N TRP A 279 2.28 -16.15 -6.55
CA TRP A 279 1.05 -15.84 -5.83
C TRP A 279 0.64 -16.98 -4.90
N GLY A 280 0.69 -18.22 -5.37
CA GLY A 280 0.44 -19.42 -4.55
C GLY A 280 1.36 -19.50 -3.33
N MET A 281 2.67 -19.22 -3.48
CA MET A 281 3.61 -19.19 -2.35
C MET A 281 3.28 -18.09 -1.34
N LEU A 282 2.82 -16.92 -1.79
CA LEU A 282 2.40 -15.85 -0.89
C LEU A 282 1.08 -16.16 -0.18
N VAL A 283 0.15 -16.85 -0.83
CA VAL A 283 -1.04 -17.38 -0.16
C VAL A 283 -0.64 -18.43 0.88
N ILE A 284 0.25 -19.37 0.55
CA ILE A 284 0.79 -20.35 1.51
C ILE A 284 1.40 -19.62 2.72
N LEU A 285 2.23 -18.59 2.49
CA LEU A 285 2.85 -17.79 3.54
C LEU A 285 1.81 -17.10 4.43
N ALA A 286 0.81 -16.47 3.84
CA ALA A 286 -0.28 -15.79 4.54
C ALA A 286 -1.10 -16.76 5.40
N VAL A 287 -1.45 -17.94 4.86
CA VAL A 287 -2.22 -18.97 5.56
C VAL A 287 -1.38 -19.61 6.67
N LEU A 288 -0.08 -19.85 6.45
CA LEU A 288 0.83 -20.34 7.51
C LEU A 288 0.95 -19.34 8.66
N ALA A 289 1.05 -18.04 8.36
CA ALA A 289 1.09 -16.98 9.38
C ALA A 289 -0.24 -16.89 10.14
N ALA A 290 -1.38 -16.99 9.44
CA ALA A 290 -2.71 -17.02 10.07
C ALA A 290 -2.91 -18.28 10.93
N ARG A 291 -2.39 -19.43 10.51
CA ARG A 291 -2.42 -20.69 11.28
C ARG A 291 -1.58 -20.56 12.55
N GLN A 292 -0.39 -19.97 12.46
CA GLN A 292 0.46 -19.71 13.63
C GLN A 292 -0.22 -18.75 14.61
N LEU A 293 -0.89 -17.69 14.13
CA LEU A 293 -1.60 -16.74 14.99
C LEU A 293 -2.75 -17.40 15.77
N ARG A 294 -3.41 -18.41 15.20
CA ARG A 294 -4.43 -19.20 15.89
C ARG A 294 -3.85 -20.11 16.97
N ALA A 295 -2.59 -20.52 16.82
CA ALA A 295 -1.83 -21.30 17.78
C ALA A 295 -0.88 -20.41 18.61
N ALA A 296 -1.23 -19.13 18.76
CA ALA A 296 -0.44 -18.19 19.56
C ALA A 296 -0.59 -18.49 21.07
N PRO A 297 0.49 -18.34 21.85
CA PRO A 297 0.50 -18.62 23.28
C PRO A 297 -0.50 -17.72 24.03
N GLN A 298 -1.04 -18.24 25.14
CA GLN A 298 -2.04 -17.59 26.00
C GLN A 298 -1.71 -17.83 27.48
N GLY A 299 -2.14 -16.92 28.36
CA GLY A 299 -1.94 -17.07 29.80
C GLY A 299 -0.46 -17.04 30.19
N ALA A 300 -0.03 -17.99 31.02
CA ALA A 300 1.34 -18.05 31.56
C ALA A 300 2.44 -18.09 30.48
N GLU A 301 2.23 -18.79 29.36
CA GLU A 301 3.20 -18.81 28.24
C GLU A 301 3.39 -17.42 27.59
N LEU A 302 2.35 -16.57 27.61
CA LEU A 302 2.45 -15.21 27.10
C LEU A 302 3.27 -14.34 28.05
N GLU A 303 3.03 -14.44 29.36
CA GLU A 303 3.76 -13.69 30.38
C GLU A 303 5.26 -14.00 30.34
N GLU A 304 5.64 -15.28 30.22
CA GLU A 304 7.05 -15.68 30.09
C GLU A 304 7.72 -15.07 28.85
N LEU A 305 7.02 -15.02 27.72
CA LEU A 305 7.52 -14.43 26.48
C LEU A 305 7.61 -12.91 26.55
N GLU A 306 6.72 -12.25 27.26
CA GLU A 306 6.76 -10.80 27.50
C GLU A 306 7.98 -10.43 28.35
N VAL A 307 8.20 -11.16 29.45
CA VAL A 307 9.38 -10.98 30.32
C VAL A 307 10.68 -11.23 29.55
N ALA A 308 10.74 -12.28 28.73
CA ALA A 308 11.91 -12.56 27.90
C ALA A 308 12.16 -11.45 26.85
N ALA A 309 11.10 -10.91 26.24
CA ALA A 309 11.21 -9.82 25.26
C ALA A 309 11.66 -8.50 25.90
N GLU A 310 11.28 -8.22 27.14
CA GLU A 310 11.79 -7.06 27.89
C GLU A 310 13.28 -7.19 28.18
N LYS A 311 13.74 -8.37 28.61
CA LYS A 311 15.18 -8.64 28.82
C LYS A 311 16.00 -8.45 27.54
N GLU A 312 15.52 -8.94 26.40
CA GLU A 312 16.20 -8.79 25.09
C GLU A 312 16.30 -7.33 24.63
N GLN A 313 15.31 -6.48 24.99
CA GLN A 313 15.39 -5.03 24.69
C GLN A 313 16.46 -4.32 25.52
N VAL A 314 16.63 -4.74 26.78
CA VAL A 314 17.67 -4.21 27.68
C VAL A 314 19.07 -4.59 27.17
N GLU A 315 19.24 -5.77 26.56
CA GLU A 315 20.51 -6.26 26.01
C GLU A 315 20.89 -5.68 24.62
N ALA A 316 20.05 -4.85 23.98
CA ALA A 316 20.43 -4.22 22.72
C ALA A 316 21.63 -3.26 22.93
N GLY A 317 22.74 -3.48 22.21
CA GLY A 317 24.00 -2.75 22.43
C GLY A 317 23.86 -1.21 22.47
N PRO A 318 24.67 -0.52 23.28
CA PRO A 318 24.47 0.89 23.66
C PRO A 318 24.43 1.85 22.46
N VAL A 319 25.22 1.59 21.42
CA VAL A 319 25.25 2.42 20.20
C VAL A 319 23.91 2.39 19.44
N ARG A 320 23.27 1.21 19.36
CA ARG A 320 22.00 1.05 18.63
C ARG A 320 20.86 1.77 19.37
N GLN A 321 20.86 1.71 20.70
CA GLN A 321 19.89 2.42 21.53
C GLN A 321 20.05 3.94 21.39
N THR A 322 21.29 4.44 21.35
CA THR A 322 21.58 5.87 21.13
C THR A 322 21.08 6.33 19.76
N ILE A 323 21.48 5.66 18.67
CA ILE A 323 21.03 6.03 17.30
C ILE A 323 19.50 6.02 17.21
N SER A 324 18.86 4.97 17.74
CA SER A 324 17.40 4.88 17.75
C SER A 324 16.77 6.05 18.51
N SER A 325 17.39 6.51 19.59
CA SER A 325 16.86 7.61 20.42
C SER A 325 16.89 8.95 19.67
N TYR A 326 17.95 9.23 18.90
CA TYR A 326 18.05 10.42 18.05
C TYR A 326 17.12 10.34 16.83
N VAL A 327 17.06 9.20 16.14
CA VAL A 327 16.12 9.02 15.00
C VAL A 327 14.67 9.20 15.46
N ASN A 328 14.33 8.75 16.68
CA ASN A 328 13.00 8.96 17.24
C ASN A 328 12.66 10.45 17.46
N LEU A 329 13.65 11.31 17.74
CA LEU A 329 13.43 12.77 17.86
C LEU A 329 13.03 13.41 16.54
N MET A 330 13.50 12.86 15.41
CA MET A 330 13.16 13.35 14.08
C MET A 330 11.73 13.02 13.63
N LYS A 331 11.04 12.10 14.34
CA LYS A 331 9.68 11.61 14.05
C LYS A 331 9.46 11.17 12.58
N PRO A 332 10.26 10.23 12.05
CA PRO A 332 10.23 9.86 10.62
C PRO A 332 8.85 9.40 10.13
N HIS A 333 8.07 8.74 10.99
CA HIS A 333 6.71 8.30 10.66
C HIS A 333 5.75 9.45 10.30
N VAL A 334 5.97 10.66 10.83
CA VAL A 334 5.19 11.86 10.48
C VAL A 334 5.73 12.50 9.20
N THR A 335 7.05 12.47 9.02
CA THR A 335 7.76 13.09 7.90
C THR A 335 7.51 12.38 6.56
N VAL A 336 7.26 11.07 6.55
CA VAL A 336 7.05 10.29 5.30
C VAL A 336 5.93 10.86 4.44
N LEU A 337 4.79 11.24 5.02
CA LEU A 337 3.68 11.82 4.25
C LEU A 337 4.07 13.19 3.65
N LEU A 338 4.79 14.01 4.42
CA LEU A 338 5.28 15.32 3.97
C LEU A 338 6.27 15.19 2.82
N LEU A 339 7.17 14.21 2.89
CA LEU A 339 8.10 13.90 1.80
C LEU A 339 7.37 13.39 0.55
N GLY A 340 6.32 12.58 0.73
CA GLY A 340 5.47 12.12 -0.37
C GLY A 340 4.82 13.28 -1.13
N VAL A 341 4.26 14.27 -0.42
CA VAL A 341 3.67 15.45 -1.07
C VAL A 341 4.73 16.37 -1.70
N THR A 342 5.96 16.42 -1.17
CA THR A 342 7.08 17.10 -1.83
C THR A 342 7.39 16.47 -3.18
N VAL A 343 7.52 15.15 -3.26
CA VAL A 343 7.77 14.44 -4.53
C VAL A 343 6.60 14.61 -5.51
N ALA A 344 5.36 14.58 -5.01
CA ALA A 344 4.19 14.85 -5.83
C ALA A 344 4.24 16.28 -6.40
N ALA A 345 4.58 17.29 -5.58
CA ALA A 345 4.74 18.67 -6.04
C ALA A 345 5.86 18.82 -7.08
N MET A 346 7.02 18.16 -6.89
CA MET A 346 8.09 18.14 -7.89
C MET A 346 7.61 17.56 -9.23
N THR A 347 6.84 16.46 -9.17
CA THR A 347 6.34 15.77 -10.36
C THR A 347 5.29 16.60 -11.09
N ILE A 348 4.34 17.20 -10.34
CA ILE A 348 3.33 18.12 -10.87
C ILE A 348 3.99 19.34 -11.54
N ALA A 349 5.01 19.93 -10.89
CA ALA A 349 5.71 21.09 -11.40
C ALA A 349 6.47 20.80 -12.71
N LYS A 350 7.04 19.59 -12.82
CA LYS A 350 7.78 19.16 -14.01
C LYS A 350 6.88 18.68 -15.16
N GLY A 351 5.69 18.14 -14.85
CA GLY A 351 4.87 17.37 -15.79
C GLY A 351 5.44 15.97 -16.12
N ALA A 352 6.48 15.54 -15.41
CA ALA A 352 7.13 14.24 -15.57
C ALA A 352 7.89 13.88 -14.30
N LEU A 353 8.37 12.64 -14.19
CA LEU A 353 9.22 12.27 -13.06
C LEU A 353 10.52 13.11 -13.05
N PRO A 354 10.87 13.78 -11.92
CA PRO A 354 12.15 14.46 -11.77
C PRO A 354 13.33 13.48 -11.83
N SER A 355 14.55 14.00 -12.02
CA SER A 355 15.72 13.12 -11.98
C SER A 355 15.87 12.49 -10.60
N LEU A 356 16.37 11.26 -10.54
CA LEU A 356 16.53 10.53 -9.29
C LEU A 356 17.46 11.29 -8.32
N GLY A 357 18.55 11.87 -8.82
CA GLY A 357 19.49 12.67 -8.02
C GLY A 357 18.83 13.88 -7.35
N LEU A 358 18.10 14.69 -8.12
CA LEU A 358 17.39 15.86 -7.59
C LEU A 358 16.31 15.46 -6.56
N THR A 359 15.60 14.37 -6.83
CA THR A 359 14.57 13.84 -5.93
C THR A 359 15.19 13.39 -4.61
N LEU A 360 16.30 12.63 -4.65
CA LEU A 360 16.98 12.16 -3.45
C LEU A 360 17.59 13.31 -2.64
N ALA A 361 18.23 14.29 -3.29
CA ALA A 361 18.77 15.47 -2.61
C ALA A 361 17.67 16.29 -1.92
N THR A 362 16.54 16.52 -2.63
CA THR A 362 15.39 17.26 -2.08
C THR A 362 14.76 16.52 -0.90
N LEU A 363 14.62 15.19 -1.01
CA LEU A 363 14.09 14.34 0.06
C LEU A 363 15.00 14.32 1.29
N LEU A 364 16.32 14.22 1.08
CA LEU A 364 17.30 14.23 2.16
C LEU A 364 17.29 15.58 2.90
N GLY A 365 17.41 16.68 2.16
CA GLY A 365 17.34 18.03 2.72
C GLY A 365 16.02 18.29 3.45
N GLY A 366 14.89 17.91 2.85
CA GLY A 366 13.57 18.02 3.47
C GLY A 366 13.39 17.16 4.72
N ALA A 367 13.94 15.93 4.74
CA ALA A 367 13.91 15.05 5.90
C ALA A 367 14.73 15.64 7.07
N MET A 368 15.87 16.25 6.77
CA MET A 368 16.70 16.95 7.75
C MET A 368 16.02 18.21 8.29
N ALA A 369 15.36 19.01 7.44
CA ALA A 369 14.60 20.19 7.86
C ALA A 369 13.44 19.81 8.80
N ALA A 370 12.62 18.84 8.39
CA ALA A 370 11.52 18.36 9.22
C ALA A 370 12.04 17.70 10.52
N GLY A 371 13.14 16.96 10.44
CA GLY A 371 13.82 16.35 11.59
C GLY A 371 14.31 17.40 12.59
N SER A 372 14.90 18.49 12.10
CA SER A 372 15.30 19.64 12.91
C SER A 372 14.11 20.26 13.63
N ALA A 373 13.06 20.64 12.89
CA ALA A 373 11.85 21.26 13.43
C ALA A 373 11.20 20.37 14.51
N ASN A 374 11.12 19.05 14.28
CA ASN A 374 10.61 18.08 15.25
C ASN A 374 11.49 17.97 16.50
N CYS A 375 12.81 17.96 16.34
CA CYS A 375 13.75 17.86 17.45
C CYS A 375 13.69 19.11 18.35
N LEU A 376 13.73 20.29 17.73
CA LEU A 376 13.59 21.58 18.43
C LEU A 376 12.23 21.70 19.11
N ASN A 377 11.16 21.24 18.45
CA ASN A 377 9.84 21.17 19.06
C ASN A 377 9.83 20.28 20.31
N CYS A 378 10.42 19.09 20.26
CA CYS A 378 10.52 18.21 21.44
C CYS A 378 11.38 18.83 22.56
N TYR A 379 12.43 19.57 22.21
CA TYR A 379 13.26 20.27 23.20
C TYR A 379 12.49 21.37 23.93
N ILE A 380 11.69 22.16 23.21
CA ILE A 380 10.89 23.26 23.77
C ILE A 380 9.68 22.73 24.54
N ASP A 381 9.04 21.66 24.06
CA ASP A 381 7.85 21.06 24.67
C ASP A 381 8.17 20.06 25.80
N ARG A 382 9.42 19.98 26.26
CA ARG A 382 9.86 18.96 27.24
C ARG A 382 9.09 18.99 28.56
N ASP A 383 8.67 20.17 28.99
CA ASP A 383 7.87 20.42 30.20
C ASP A 383 6.45 19.84 30.07
N ILE A 384 5.77 20.11 28.96
CA ILE A 384 4.43 19.59 28.72
C ILE A 384 4.43 18.12 28.29
N ASP A 385 5.49 17.65 27.64
CA ASP A 385 5.62 16.26 27.25
C ASP A 385 5.81 15.32 28.46
N GLN A 386 6.34 15.80 29.59
CA GLN A 386 6.49 15.02 30.82
C GLN A 386 5.15 14.65 31.48
N ILE A 387 4.11 15.47 31.29
CA ILE A 387 2.81 15.32 31.97
C ILE A 387 1.72 14.73 31.06
N MET A 388 1.97 14.62 29.75
CA MET A 388 1.05 14.01 28.79
C MET A 388 1.26 12.50 28.71
N GLY A 389 0.17 11.73 28.89
CA GLY A 389 0.22 10.27 28.96
C GLY A 389 0.85 9.60 27.74
N ARG A 390 0.66 10.20 26.56
CA ARG A 390 1.20 9.75 25.28
C ARG A 390 2.71 10.01 25.12
N THR A 391 3.24 11.10 25.68
CA THR A 391 4.56 11.62 25.31
C THR A 391 5.60 11.53 26.42
N GLN A 392 5.19 11.26 27.66
CA GLN A 392 6.06 11.01 28.82
C GLN A 392 7.13 9.91 28.61
N ARG A 393 6.91 8.97 27.66
CA ARG A 393 7.87 7.89 27.35
C ARG A 393 8.84 8.22 26.22
N ARG A 394 8.80 9.43 25.64
CA ARG A 394 9.68 9.87 24.54
C ARG A 394 11.12 10.06 25.02
N SER A 395 12.07 10.06 24.06
CA SER A 395 13.52 10.10 24.32
C SER A 395 13.97 11.22 25.27
N LEU A 396 13.36 12.41 25.18
CA LEU A 396 13.70 13.56 26.04
C LEU A 396 13.06 13.47 27.44
N PRO A 397 11.72 13.36 27.59
CA PRO A 397 11.08 13.21 28.90
C PRO A 397 11.58 12.02 29.72
N SER A 398 11.92 10.92 29.07
CA SER A 398 12.41 9.70 29.75
C SER A 398 13.92 9.71 30.02
N GLY A 399 14.63 10.82 29.77
CA GLY A 399 16.06 10.97 30.03
C GLY A 399 17.02 10.15 29.14
N ARG A 400 16.53 9.57 28.02
CA ARG A 400 17.39 8.79 27.10
C ARG A 400 18.33 9.67 26.27
N VAL A 401 17.99 10.95 26.08
CA VAL A 401 18.82 11.95 25.41
C VAL A 401 18.84 13.21 26.28
N GLN A 402 20.01 13.79 26.49
CA GLN A 402 20.13 15.02 27.27
C GLN A 402 19.54 16.22 26.50
N PRO A 403 18.85 17.17 27.17
CA PRO A 403 18.23 18.31 26.50
C PRO A 403 19.19 19.12 25.62
N LEU A 404 20.40 19.40 26.11
CA LEU A 404 21.40 20.13 25.35
C LEU A 404 21.82 19.39 24.08
N GLN A 405 21.95 18.07 24.14
CA GLN A 405 22.30 17.25 22.97
C GLN A 405 21.20 17.26 21.91
N ALA A 406 19.93 17.22 22.33
CA ALA A 406 18.81 17.35 21.40
C ALA A 406 18.74 18.74 20.75
N LEU A 407 19.04 19.80 21.50
CA LEU A 407 19.12 21.16 20.97
C LEU A 407 20.23 21.28 19.91
N ILE A 408 21.45 20.83 20.24
CA ILE A 408 22.59 20.84 19.32
C ILE A 408 22.26 20.03 18.06
N PHE A 409 21.70 18.83 18.22
CA PHE A 409 21.31 17.97 17.09
C PHE A 409 20.27 18.65 16.18
N GLY A 410 19.26 19.31 16.76
CA GLY A 410 18.27 20.07 16.00
C GLY A 410 18.88 21.23 15.21
N ILE A 411 19.79 22.00 15.81
CA ILE A 411 20.48 23.12 15.15
C ILE A 411 21.40 22.62 14.02
N VAL A 412 22.19 21.58 14.29
CA VAL A 412 23.07 20.97 13.28
C VAL A 412 22.27 20.45 12.09
N LEU A 413 21.12 19.80 12.33
CA LEU A 413 20.23 19.36 11.27
C LEU A 413 19.66 20.53 10.45
N ALA A 414 19.37 21.68 11.07
CA ALA A 414 18.90 22.86 10.34
C ALA A 414 19.97 23.40 9.39
N ILE A 415 21.20 23.57 9.90
CA ILE A 415 22.34 24.07 9.13
C ILE A 415 22.67 23.10 8.00
N ALA A 416 22.73 21.80 8.30
CA ALA A 416 23.05 20.78 7.32
C ALA A 416 21.96 20.64 6.25
N SER A 417 20.68 20.79 6.61
CA SER A 417 19.57 20.82 5.66
C SER A 417 19.65 22.02 4.71
N PHE A 418 19.97 23.21 5.24
CA PHE A 418 20.15 24.41 4.43
C PHE A 418 21.32 24.27 3.45
N ALA A 419 22.46 23.76 3.92
CA ALA A 419 23.63 23.50 3.09
C ALA A 419 23.33 22.46 1.99
N GLU A 420 22.72 21.33 2.35
CA GLU A 420 22.31 20.27 1.41
C GLU A 420 21.42 20.82 0.29
N LEU A 421 20.35 21.53 0.65
CA LEU A 421 19.42 22.08 -0.33
C LEU A 421 20.07 23.19 -1.18
N THR A 422 20.95 24.01 -0.61
CA THR A 422 21.63 25.07 -1.36
C THR A 422 22.59 24.50 -2.41
N VAL A 423 23.35 23.47 -2.04
CA VAL A 423 24.40 22.87 -2.90
C VAL A 423 23.82 21.93 -3.94
N PHE A 424 22.87 21.08 -3.56
CA PHE A 424 22.40 19.98 -4.43
C PHE A 424 21.02 20.22 -5.07
N VAL A 425 20.30 21.28 -4.66
CA VAL A 425 18.96 21.60 -5.18
C VAL A 425 18.90 23.03 -5.71
N ASN A 426 18.72 24.03 -4.84
CA ASN A 426 18.86 25.46 -5.08
C ASN A 426 18.62 26.26 -3.79
N LEU A 427 19.07 27.52 -3.79
CA LEU A 427 18.93 28.44 -2.66
C LEU A 427 17.46 28.70 -2.28
N LEU A 428 16.55 28.81 -3.25
CA LEU A 428 15.14 29.08 -2.98
C LEU A 428 14.51 27.97 -2.13
N SER A 429 14.77 26.71 -2.49
CA SER A 429 14.32 25.54 -1.75
C SER A 429 14.88 25.52 -0.32
N ALA A 430 16.15 25.88 -0.16
CA ALA A 430 16.81 25.98 1.15
C ALA A 430 16.17 27.06 2.04
N VAL A 431 15.91 28.25 1.49
CA VAL A 431 15.27 29.37 2.20
C VAL A 431 13.83 29.03 2.59
N LEU A 432 13.07 28.38 1.71
CA LEU A 432 11.72 27.92 2.02
C LEU A 432 11.73 26.88 3.15
N ALA A 433 12.58 25.85 3.07
CA ALA A 433 12.68 24.84 4.11
C ALA A 433 13.12 25.45 5.45
N PHE A 434 14.09 26.36 5.44
CA PHE A 434 14.58 27.02 6.65
C PHE A 434 13.55 27.97 7.26
N SER A 435 12.81 28.73 6.44
CA SER A 435 11.72 29.57 6.93
C SER A 435 10.60 28.74 7.57
N ALA A 436 10.32 27.54 7.06
CA ALA A 436 9.40 26.59 7.70
C ALA A 436 9.89 26.12 9.07
N ILE A 437 11.20 25.85 9.24
CA ILE A 437 11.80 25.52 10.54
C ILE A 437 11.59 26.67 11.53
N LEU A 438 11.96 27.89 11.14
CA LEU A 438 11.81 29.07 11.99
C LEU A 438 10.35 29.32 12.36
N PHE A 439 9.44 29.24 11.39
CA PHE A 439 8.01 29.41 11.62
C PHE A 439 7.47 28.34 12.58
N TYR A 440 7.85 27.07 12.37
CA TYR A 440 7.41 25.97 13.24
C TYR A 440 7.92 26.12 14.69
N VAL A 441 9.15 26.59 14.86
CA VAL A 441 9.77 26.77 16.17
C VAL A 441 9.24 28.03 16.87
N PHE A 442 9.37 29.20 16.26
CA PHE A 442 9.05 30.46 16.90
C PHE A 442 7.55 30.76 16.89
N VAL A 443 6.91 30.69 15.72
CA VAL A 443 5.50 31.06 15.57
C VAL A 443 4.59 29.98 16.14
N TYR A 444 4.78 28.72 15.74
CA TYR A 444 3.94 27.64 16.24
C TYR A 444 4.34 27.19 17.66
N THR A 445 5.55 26.67 17.86
CA THR A 445 5.90 25.95 19.11
C THR A 445 6.00 26.87 20.32
N ILE A 446 6.75 27.97 20.21
CA ILE A 446 6.96 28.89 21.34
C ILE A 446 5.72 29.75 21.59
N TRP A 447 5.18 30.35 20.53
CA TRP A 447 4.12 31.34 20.66
C TRP A 447 2.71 30.73 20.61
N LEU A 448 2.21 30.37 19.42
CA LEU A 448 0.79 30.10 19.23
C LEU A 448 0.32 28.86 19.98
N LYS A 449 1.11 27.79 19.98
CA LYS A 449 0.75 26.53 20.64
C LYS A 449 0.42 26.73 22.12
N ARG A 450 1.12 27.64 22.80
CA ARG A 450 0.94 27.93 24.23
C ARG A 450 -0.09 29.02 24.53
N SER A 451 -0.52 29.79 23.53
CA SER A 451 -1.31 31.02 23.77
C SER A 451 -2.62 31.15 22.97
N SER A 452 -2.86 30.33 21.94
CA SER A 452 -4.01 30.52 21.03
C SER A 452 -4.66 29.22 20.57
N ALA A 453 -5.99 29.24 20.44
CA ALA A 453 -6.77 28.17 19.81
C ALA A 453 -6.59 28.08 18.28
N GLN A 454 -6.02 29.13 17.66
CA GLN A 454 -5.66 29.16 16.23
C GLN A 454 -4.29 28.55 15.94
N ASN A 455 -3.66 27.92 16.94
CA ASN A 455 -2.34 27.31 16.82
C ASN A 455 -2.19 26.34 15.65
N ILE A 456 -3.19 25.51 15.36
CA ILE A 456 -3.18 24.57 14.24
C ILE A 456 -3.43 25.24 12.90
N VAL A 457 -4.30 26.24 12.85
CA VAL A 457 -4.63 26.92 11.59
C VAL A 457 -3.40 27.67 11.10
N ILE A 458 -2.87 28.59 11.91
CA ILE A 458 -1.72 29.39 11.53
C ILE A 458 -0.45 28.53 11.52
N GLY A 459 -0.25 27.69 12.53
CA GLY A 459 0.91 26.80 12.64
C GLY A 459 0.98 25.76 11.51
N GLY A 460 -0.16 25.41 10.91
CA GLY A 460 -0.25 24.52 9.76
C GLY A 460 0.51 25.03 8.52
N ALA A 461 0.79 26.33 8.43
CA ALA A 461 1.58 26.91 7.35
C ALA A 461 2.95 26.25 7.19
N ALA A 462 3.68 26.01 8.29
CA ALA A 462 4.97 25.33 8.23
C ALA A 462 4.87 23.91 7.65
N GLY A 463 3.77 23.21 7.93
CA GLY A 463 3.51 21.87 7.40
C GLY A 463 3.17 21.83 5.90
N ALA A 464 2.75 22.97 5.33
CA ALA A 464 2.40 23.10 3.92
C ALA A 464 3.58 23.53 3.02
N VAL A 465 4.63 24.14 3.60
CA VAL A 465 5.84 24.56 2.87
C VAL A 465 6.56 23.44 2.08
N PRO A 466 6.57 22.15 2.48
CA PRO A 466 7.23 21.09 1.72
C PRO A 466 6.79 20.97 0.25
N VAL A 467 5.56 21.41 -0.08
CA VAL A 467 5.09 21.49 -1.47
C VAL A 467 5.79 22.63 -2.22
N LEU A 468 5.94 23.79 -1.61
CA LEU A 468 6.66 24.92 -2.19
C LEU A 468 8.13 24.57 -2.41
N VAL A 469 8.74 23.86 -1.45
CA VAL A 469 10.11 23.32 -1.58
C VAL A 469 10.20 22.36 -2.76
N GLY A 470 9.26 21.42 -2.89
CA GLY A 470 9.25 20.48 -4.02
C GLY A 470 9.03 21.17 -5.37
N TRP A 471 8.16 22.16 -5.43
CA TRP A 471 7.95 22.96 -6.65
C TRP A 471 9.23 23.73 -7.02
N ALA A 472 9.79 24.48 -6.08
CA ALA A 472 11.01 25.27 -6.25
C ALA A 472 12.23 24.41 -6.59
N ALA A 473 12.30 23.17 -6.09
CA ALA A 473 13.39 22.24 -6.40
C ALA A 473 13.51 21.97 -7.91
N VAL A 474 12.38 21.95 -8.62
CA VAL A 474 12.33 21.71 -10.06
C VAL A 474 12.38 23.00 -10.86
N THR A 475 11.58 24.01 -10.49
CA THR A 475 11.38 25.20 -11.33
C THR A 475 12.24 26.39 -10.93
N ASN A 476 12.93 26.32 -9.79
CA ASN A 476 13.66 27.43 -9.16
C ASN A 476 12.82 28.73 -9.06
N GLY A 477 11.52 28.58 -8.80
CA GLY A 477 10.56 29.66 -8.71
C GLY A 477 9.24 29.17 -8.09
N ILE A 478 8.34 30.08 -7.75
CA ILE A 478 7.01 29.75 -7.20
C ILE A 478 5.93 30.30 -8.14
N SER A 479 5.05 29.41 -8.59
CA SER A 479 3.92 29.76 -9.45
C SER A 479 2.60 29.66 -8.68
N LEU A 480 1.52 30.16 -9.28
CA LEU A 480 0.19 30.11 -8.68
C LEU A 480 -0.29 28.67 -8.34
N PRO A 481 -0.09 27.65 -9.20
CA PRO A 481 -0.37 26.26 -8.82
C PRO A 481 0.37 25.80 -7.56
N ALA A 482 1.63 26.20 -7.36
CA ALA A 482 2.40 25.85 -6.16
C ALA A 482 1.74 26.41 -4.89
N ILE A 483 1.29 27.67 -4.95
CA ILE A 483 0.58 28.34 -3.86
C ILE A 483 -0.74 27.63 -3.55
N TRP A 484 -1.44 27.14 -4.58
CA TRP A 484 -2.68 26.39 -4.36
C TRP A 484 -2.45 25.00 -3.77
N LEU A 485 -1.40 24.30 -4.17
CA LEU A 485 -1.02 23.04 -3.52
C LEU A 485 -0.64 23.25 -2.04
N PHE A 486 0.04 24.36 -1.72
CA PHE A 486 0.27 24.78 -0.34
C PHE A 486 -1.05 25.01 0.40
N ALA A 487 -1.99 25.74 -0.20
CA ALA A 487 -3.29 26.01 0.42
C ALA A 487 -4.10 24.74 0.68
N ILE A 488 -4.02 23.72 -0.18
CA ILE A 488 -4.68 22.42 0.04
C ILE A 488 -4.17 21.77 1.32
N ILE A 489 -2.86 21.71 1.54
CA ILE A 489 -2.28 21.15 2.78
C ILE A 489 -2.65 22.03 3.98
N PHE A 490 -2.58 23.35 3.81
CA PHE A 490 -2.91 24.31 4.85
C PHE A 490 -4.35 24.12 5.35
N TYR A 491 -5.34 24.07 4.45
CA TYR A 491 -6.76 23.88 4.82
C TYR A 491 -7.10 22.44 5.20
N TRP A 492 -6.30 21.46 4.79
CA TRP A 492 -6.40 20.09 5.26
C TRP A 492 -5.96 19.90 6.72
N THR A 493 -5.00 20.72 7.19
CA THR A 493 -4.40 20.57 8.51
C THR A 493 -5.41 20.70 9.66
N PRO A 494 -6.30 21.72 9.70
CA PRO A 494 -7.29 21.87 10.77
C PRO A 494 -8.26 20.70 10.93
N PRO A 495 -8.99 20.22 9.89
CA PRO A 495 -9.95 19.13 10.07
C PRO A 495 -9.24 17.82 10.46
N HIS A 496 -8.03 17.58 9.95
CA HIS A 496 -7.22 16.43 10.34
C HIS A 496 -6.80 16.49 11.82
N PHE A 497 -6.17 17.59 12.24
CA PHE A 497 -5.57 17.68 13.56
C PHE A 497 -6.62 17.86 14.66
N TRP A 498 -7.69 18.62 14.41
CA TRP A 498 -8.76 18.78 15.39
C TRP A 498 -9.54 17.47 15.62
N ALA A 499 -9.67 16.63 14.59
CA ALA A 499 -10.23 15.29 14.77
C ALA A 499 -9.34 14.42 15.71
N LEU A 500 -8.01 14.55 15.62
CA LEU A 500 -7.11 13.95 16.61
C LEU A 500 -7.29 14.60 17.98
N ALA A 501 -7.37 15.93 18.06
CA ALA A 501 -7.48 16.67 19.31
C ALA A 501 -8.74 16.27 20.12
N LEU A 502 -9.86 15.95 19.46
CA LEU A 502 -11.05 15.39 20.10
C LEU A 502 -10.80 14.03 20.79
N LEU A 503 -9.84 13.24 20.29
CA LEU A 503 -9.48 11.95 20.88
C LEU A 503 -8.56 12.09 22.09
N ILE A 504 -7.67 13.09 22.08
CA ILE A 504 -6.62 13.31 23.09
C ILE A 504 -6.81 14.62 23.89
N GLN A 505 -8.04 15.14 23.94
CA GLN A 505 -8.36 16.41 24.60
C GLN A 505 -7.85 16.49 26.04
N LYS A 506 -8.01 15.40 26.82
CA LYS A 506 -7.57 15.32 28.21
C LYS A 506 -6.05 15.53 28.38
N ASP A 507 -5.24 15.13 27.40
CA ASP A 507 -3.79 15.36 27.45
C ASP A 507 -3.48 16.85 27.24
N TYR A 508 -4.19 17.53 26.33
CA TYR A 508 -4.02 18.97 26.11
C TYR A 508 -4.51 19.81 27.29
N GLU A 509 -5.62 19.41 27.90
CA GLU A 509 -6.18 20.04 29.09
C GLU A 509 -5.19 19.96 30.27
N LYS A 510 -4.63 18.77 30.53
CA LYS A 510 -3.59 18.57 31.56
C LYS A 510 -2.35 19.43 31.33
N ALA A 511 -1.98 19.64 30.06
CA ALA A 511 -0.83 20.43 29.68
C ALA A 511 -1.11 21.94 29.58
N HIS A 512 -2.33 22.38 29.92
CA HIS A 512 -2.79 23.77 29.75
C HIS A 512 -2.57 24.33 28.34
N VAL A 513 -2.63 23.46 27.32
CA VAL A 513 -2.51 23.87 25.92
C VAL A 513 -3.90 24.28 25.44
N PRO A 514 -4.11 25.53 24.99
CA PRO A 514 -5.42 26.04 24.56
C PRO A 514 -5.80 25.51 23.16
N MET A 515 -5.80 24.18 22.99
CA MET A 515 -6.25 23.51 21.78
C MET A 515 -7.74 23.75 21.57
N LEU A 516 -8.23 23.85 20.33
CA LEU A 516 -9.62 24.22 20.03
C LEU A 516 -10.70 23.49 20.88
N PRO A 517 -10.69 22.15 21.07
CA PRO A 517 -11.67 21.48 21.94
C PRO A 517 -11.54 21.79 23.43
N VAL A 518 -10.35 22.20 23.89
CA VAL A 518 -10.13 22.65 25.28
C VAL A 518 -10.62 24.09 25.46
N ALA A 519 -10.29 24.97 24.50
CA ALA A 519 -10.59 26.41 24.60
C ALA A 519 -12.04 26.76 24.27
N MET A 520 -12.61 26.14 23.23
CA MET A 520 -13.93 26.47 22.67
C MET A 520 -14.94 25.32 22.79
N GLY A 521 -14.51 24.19 23.35
CA GLY A 521 -15.35 23.02 23.52
C GLY A 521 -15.46 22.11 22.30
N GLU A 522 -15.98 20.93 22.57
CA GLU A 522 -16.13 19.84 21.63
C GLU A 522 -17.12 20.14 20.48
N ALA A 523 -18.18 20.90 20.75
CA ALA A 523 -19.21 21.25 19.76
C ALA A 523 -18.68 22.21 18.69
N GLU A 524 -18.02 23.30 19.11
CA GLU A 524 -17.42 24.25 18.18
C GLU A 524 -16.29 23.61 17.37
N THR A 525 -15.49 22.74 17.99
CA THR A 525 -14.46 21.98 17.27
C THR A 525 -15.04 21.16 16.13
N ARG A 526 -16.18 20.48 16.34
CA ARG A 526 -16.86 19.72 15.28
C ARG A 526 -17.41 20.60 14.17
N LYS A 527 -17.97 21.77 14.51
CA LYS A 527 -18.40 22.76 13.53
C LYS A 527 -17.24 23.25 12.68
N GLN A 528 -16.11 23.58 13.31
CA GLN A 528 -14.91 24.03 12.61
C GLN A 528 -14.31 22.94 11.71
N ILE A 529 -14.29 21.67 12.14
CA ILE A 529 -13.90 20.54 11.28
C ILE A 529 -14.79 20.48 10.03
N PHE A 530 -16.11 20.64 10.17
CA PHE A 530 -17.03 20.67 9.03
C PHE A 530 -16.76 21.87 8.10
N LEU A 531 -16.67 23.08 8.65
CA LEU A 531 -16.44 24.30 7.86
C LEU A 531 -15.11 24.25 7.09
N TYR A 532 -14.03 23.79 7.73
CA TYR A 532 -12.75 23.65 7.05
C TYR A 532 -12.72 22.48 6.05
N SER A 533 -13.49 21.41 6.27
CA SER A 533 -13.64 20.34 5.27
C SER A 533 -14.40 20.82 4.03
N LEU A 534 -15.41 21.67 4.22
CA LEU A 534 -16.14 22.32 3.12
C LEU A 534 -15.21 23.29 2.36
N LEU A 535 -14.44 24.09 3.09
CA LEU A 535 -13.47 25.00 2.49
C LEU A 535 -12.36 24.26 1.73
N LEU A 536 -11.87 23.15 2.29
CA LEU A 536 -10.89 22.29 1.62
C LEU A 536 -11.44 21.75 0.29
N LEU A 537 -12.69 21.27 0.26
CA LEU A 537 -13.33 20.85 -0.98
C LEU A 537 -13.37 21.99 -1.99
N ALA A 538 -13.82 23.19 -1.59
CA ALA A 538 -13.84 24.35 -2.46
C ALA A 538 -12.44 24.67 -3.02
N VAL A 539 -11.42 24.73 -2.15
CA VAL A 539 -10.02 25.00 -2.53
C VAL A 539 -9.49 23.94 -3.51
N THR A 540 -9.83 22.66 -3.32
CA THR A 540 -9.41 21.62 -4.27
C THR A 540 -10.07 21.77 -5.65
N LEU A 541 -11.31 22.22 -5.73
CA LEU A 541 -12.01 22.40 -7.02
C LEU A 541 -11.45 23.58 -7.82
N VAL A 542 -10.83 24.57 -7.18
CA VAL A 542 -10.20 25.72 -7.87
C VAL A 542 -9.10 25.29 -8.84
N LEU A 543 -8.34 24.21 -8.55
CA LEU A 543 -7.32 23.71 -9.47
C LEU A 543 -7.90 23.29 -10.84
N PHE A 544 -9.11 22.74 -10.85
CA PHE A 544 -9.82 22.46 -12.10
C PHE A 544 -10.32 23.75 -12.76
N GLY A 545 -10.90 24.68 -11.99
CA GLY A 545 -11.38 25.96 -12.52
C GLY A 545 -10.29 26.85 -13.14
N MET A 546 -9.05 26.73 -12.66
CA MET A 546 -7.87 27.38 -13.25
C MET A 546 -7.32 26.65 -14.48
N HIS A 547 -7.95 25.56 -14.93
CA HIS A 547 -7.47 24.69 -16.00
C HIS A 547 -6.07 24.11 -15.72
N ALA A 548 -5.70 23.97 -14.45
CA ALA A 548 -4.39 23.43 -14.04
C ALA A 548 -4.37 21.89 -13.97
N MET A 549 -5.56 21.27 -13.99
CA MET A 549 -5.82 19.83 -13.87
C MET A 549 -7.04 19.43 -14.72
N SER A 550 -7.13 18.16 -15.11
CA SER A 550 -8.19 17.63 -15.99
C SER A 550 -9.45 17.13 -15.27
N TYR A 551 -10.37 16.53 -16.03
CA TYR A 551 -11.56 15.86 -15.50
C TYR A 551 -11.27 14.66 -14.58
N ILE A 552 -10.14 13.95 -14.76
CA ILE A 552 -9.75 12.85 -13.85
C ILE A 552 -9.52 13.39 -12.45
N TYR A 553 -8.78 14.49 -12.33
CA TYR A 553 -8.62 15.21 -11.08
C TYR A 553 -9.97 15.70 -10.52
N LEU A 554 -10.84 16.28 -11.35
CA LEU A 554 -12.15 16.77 -10.89
C LEU A 554 -12.98 15.66 -10.24
N VAL A 555 -13.13 14.52 -10.91
CA VAL A 555 -13.88 13.36 -10.37
C VAL A 555 -13.26 12.90 -9.05
N SER A 556 -11.93 12.82 -9.01
CA SER A 556 -11.19 12.44 -7.80
C SER A 556 -11.43 13.42 -6.64
N ALA A 557 -11.35 14.73 -6.90
CA ALA A 557 -11.57 15.77 -5.91
C ALA A 557 -13.01 15.74 -5.35
N VAL A 558 -14.02 15.59 -6.22
CA VAL A 558 -15.43 15.51 -5.80
C VAL A 558 -15.69 14.25 -4.99
N VAL A 559 -15.21 13.09 -5.42
CA VAL A 559 -15.44 11.82 -4.71
C VAL A 559 -14.71 11.81 -3.36
N LEU A 560 -13.40 12.09 -3.36
CA LEU A 560 -12.59 12.03 -2.14
C LEU A 560 -13.01 13.11 -1.14
N GLY A 561 -13.29 14.33 -1.62
CA GLY A 561 -13.71 15.45 -0.78
C GLY A 561 -15.15 15.31 -0.32
N GLY A 562 -16.04 14.74 -1.15
CA GLY A 562 -17.41 14.41 -0.77
C GLY A 562 -17.48 13.36 0.35
N ILE A 563 -16.62 12.34 0.31
CA ILE A 563 -16.49 11.36 1.40
C ILE A 563 -15.97 12.03 2.68
N LEU A 564 -14.96 12.91 2.57
CA LEU A 564 -14.44 13.67 3.73
C LEU A 564 -15.56 14.50 4.37
N LEU A 565 -16.33 15.23 3.55
CA LEU A 565 -17.42 16.08 3.98
C LEU A 565 -18.55 15.26 4.61
N TYR A 566 -18.90 14.11 4.03
CA TYR A 566 -19.84 13.17 4.64
C TYR A 566 -19.38 12.75 6.04
N MET A 567 -18.11 12.37 6.21
CA MET A 567 -17.57 12.01 7.53
C MET A 567 -17.60 13.19 8.50
N ALA A 568 -17.33 14.41 8.04
CA ALA A 568 -17.42 15.62 8.86
C ALA A 568 -18.87 15.90 9.31
N ILE A 569 -19.86 15.72 8.42
CA ILE A 569 -21.29 15.82 8.76
C ILE A 569 -21.68 14.74 9.77
N ARG A 570 -21.21 13.50 9.57
CA ARG A 570 -21.46 12.41 10.53
C ARG A 570 -20.84 12.74 11.88
N LEU A 571 -19.63 13.25 11.95
CA LEU A 571 -18.99 13.67 13.19
C LEU A 571 -19.73 14.83 13.88
N LEU A 572 -20.33 15.74 13.11
CA LEU A 572 -21.13 16.85 13.64
C LEU A 572 -22.45 16.36 14.26
N ARG A 573 -23.10 15.37 13.65
CA ARG A 573 -24.38 14.82 14.11
C ARG A 573 -24.24 13.73 15.18
N ASP A 574 -23.26 12.85 15.02
CA ASP A 574 -22.97 11.71 15.89
C ASP A 574 -21.69 12.00 16.66
N GLN A 575 -21.85 12.43 17.92
CA GLN A 575 -20.75 12.93 18.76
C GLN A 575 -19.82 11.83 19.29
N THR A 576 -20.01 10.58 18.87
CA THR A 576 -19.14 9.47 19.28
C THR A 576 -17.70 9.66 18.78
N LYS A 577 -16.73 9.25 19.61
CA LYS A 577 -15.29 9.29 19.26
C LYS A 577 -14.92 8.41 18.07
N ARG A 578 -15.84 7.53 17.62
CA ARG A 578 -15.66 6.68 16.43
C ARG A 578 -15.43 7.53 15.19
N TRP A 579 -16.28 8.54 14.95
CA TRP A 579 -16.18 9.37 13.75
C TRP A 579 -14.94 10.26 13.75
N ALA A 580 -14.51 10.76 14.91
CA ALA A 580 -13.27 11.52 15.04
C ALA A 580 -12.06 10.66 14.62
N ARG A 581 -12.02 9.41 15.07
CA ARG A 581 -10.99 8.43 14.66
C ARG A 581 -11.06 8.10 13.17
N THR A 582 -12.25 7.84 12.65
CA THR A 582 -12.44 7.51 11.23
C THR A 582 -12.02 8.67 10.33
N LEU A 583 -12.45 9.90 10.64
CA LEU A 583 -12.08 11.10 9.89
C LEU A 583 -10.57 11.35 9.93
N PHE A 584 -9.94 11.23 11.10
CA PHE A 584 -8.48 11.38 11.23
C PHE A 584 -7.70 10.43 10.32
N TRP A 585 -8.08 9.15 10.27
CA TRP A 585 -7.42 8.17 9.40
C TRP A 585 -7.74 8.41 7.93
N TYR A 586 -9.01 8.68 7.61
CA TYR A 586 -9.42 8.96 6.25
C TYR A 586 -8.76 10.22 5.70
N SER A 587 -8.55 11.27 6.50
CA SER A 587 -7.94 12.50 6.02
C SER A 587 -6.46 12.30 5.62
N ASN A 588 -5.72 11.38 6.26
CA ASN A 588 -4.39 10.98 5.77
C ASN A 588 -4.49 10.30 4.39
N CYS A 589 -5.43 9.36 4.24
CA CYS A 589 -5.66 8.69 2.96
C CYS A 589 -6.10 9.68 1.88
N TYR A 590 -7.00 10.63 2.21
CA TYR A 590 -7.46 11.69 1.34
C TYR A 590 -6.27 12.47 0.77
N LEU A 591 -5.34 12.92 1.62
CA LEU A 591 -4.20 13.71 1.18
C LEU A 591 -3.28 12.90 0.26
N THR A 592 -3.00 11.64 0.60
CA THR A 592 -2.21 10.76 -0.28
C THR A 592 -2.91 10.55 -1.62
N LEU A 593 -4.20 10.22 -1.61
CA LEU A 593 -4.95 9.89 -2.82
C LEU A 593 -5.15 11.10 -3.73
N ILE A 594 -5.42 12.28 -3.20
CA ILE A 594 -5.64 13.48 -4.02
C ILE A 594 -4.35 13.94 -4.70
N PHE A 595 -3.21 13.94 -4.00
CA PHE A 595 -1.92 14.24 -4.61
C PHE A 595 -1.50 13.15 -5.61
N THR A 596 -1.82 11.88 -5.33
CA THR A 596 -1.62 10.79 -6.29
C THR A 596 -2.43 11.02 -7.55
N ALA A 597 -3.70 11.41 -7.42
CA ALA A 597 -4.56 11.73 -8.55
C ALA A 597 -4.02 12.91 -9.38
N MET A 598 -3.52 13.97 -8.73
CA MET A 598 -2.88 15.10 -9.43
C MET A 598 -1.62 14.67 -10.20
N VAL A 599 -0.79 13.79 -9.62
CA VAL A 599 0.40 13.25 -10.29
C VAL A 599 -0.01 12.42 -11.51
N PHE A 600 -1.01 11.54 -11.37
CA PHE A 600 -1.52 10.76 -12.49
C PHE A 600 -2.10 11.67 -13.59
N ASP A 601 -2.91 12.66 -13.22
CA ASP A 601 -3.48 13.63 -14.13
C ASP A 601 -2.39 14.37 -14.92
N ARG A 602 -1.36 14.87 -14.24
CA ARG A 602 -0.28 15.64 -14.86
C ARG A 602 0.76 14.85 -15.64
N VAL A 603 0.91 13.56 -15.38
CA VAL A 603 1.89 12.71 -16.09
C VAL A 603 1.24 11.97 -17.26
N LEU A 604 -0.07 11.69 -17.19
CA LEU A 604 -0.78 10.92 -18.22
C LEU A 604 -1.54 11.78 -19.22
N LEU A 605 -1.99 12.98 -18.84
CA LEU A 605 -2.88 13.81 -19.67
C LEU A 605 -2.28 15.14 -20.14
N HIS A 606 -1.08 15.46 -19.66
CA HIS A 606 -0.30 16.65 -20.00
C HIS A 606 1.15 16.23 -20.25
#